data_AF-A0A943GAG3-F1
#
_entry.id   AF-A0A943GAG3-F1
#
_cell.length_a   1.000
_cell.length_b   1.000
_cell.length_c   1.000
_cell.angle_alpha   90.00
_cell.angle_beta   90.00
_cell.angle_gamma   90.00
#
_symmetry.space_group_name_H-M   'P 1'
#
loop_
_entity.id
_entity.type
_entity.pdbx_description
1 polymer ?
#
loop_
_entity_poly.entity_id
_entity_poly.type
_entity_poly.pdbx_seq_one_letter_code
_entity_poly.pdbx_strand_id
1 'polypeptide(L)'
;MRFSNLLYVSKKNRHLDMWLRAGGLLICILFCIVSAGVFFFVHKNKEAVMALLSILLCLLPPLVQILFSCRIATSIYLVTLVYALGGLIGNGYGLYYLTAWWDKGLHTLAGVLFALFGMFLAARLNREKPCSLWLRVVFALCFSMAISVLWEFFEFFADRLIGTDMQQDRVVNMVHSYLLGDQPGQVGTVEKITHSQIGEKIFPGYVDLGLIDTMTDMLTETVGALFGGVFLLLDRDRHPAFCSVPRPVMKNNGSSKKVETPAVSVPPMEEADTTQQEMTQTQFQQTIIYQVQTEQIPNAQAKPEEKTQQQNGAPPDAV
;
A
#
# COMPACT_ATOMS: atom_id res chain seq x y z
N MET A 1 -34.67 17.74 13.45
CA MET A 1 -34.68 16.61 12.50
C MET A 1 -33.59 15.62 12.91
N ARG A 2 -33.94 14.36 13.18
CA ARG A 2 -32.96 13.33 13.53
C ARG A 2 -32.35 12.75 12.24
N PHE A 3 -31.02 12.81 12.12
CA PHE A 3 -30.24 12.22 11.01
C PHE A 3 -30.28 10.67 10.95
N SER A 4 -31.00 10.02 11.87
CA SER A 4 -31.17 8.56 11.94
C SER A 4 -31.89 7.94 10.72
N ASN A 5 -32.44 8.75 9.82
CA ASN A 5 -33.15 8.25 8.62
C ASN A 5 -32.27 8.15 7.36
N LEU A 6 -30.98 8.51 7.42
CA LEU A 6 -30.13 8.49 6.21
C LEU A 6 -29.48 7.12 5.91
N LEU A 7 -29.42 6.19 6.89
CA LEU A 7 -28.70 4.92 6.73
C LEU A 7 -29.58 3.66 6.84
N TYR A 8 -30.86 3.81 7.17
CA TYR A 8 -31.84 2.72 7.06
C TYR A 8 -32.67 2.93 5.81
N VAL A 9 -32.22 2.37 4.69
CA VAL A 9 -32.97 2.41 3.42
C VAL A 9 -34.29 1.67 3.63
N SER A 10 -35.38 2.44 3.79
CA SER A 10 -36.76 1.97 3.71
C SER A 10 -36.92 1.01 2.53
N LYS A 11 -37.73 -0.05 2.67
CA LYS A 11 -38.03 -1.02 1.59
C LYS A 11 -38.34 -0.36 0.24
N LYS A 12 -38.88 0.86 0.26
CA LYS A 12 -39.24 1.72 -0.89
C LYS A 12 -38.06 2.23 -1.72
N ASN A 13 -36.85 2.33 -1.15
CA ASN A 13 -35.65 2.89 -1.81
C ASN A 13 -34.59 1.86 -2.19
N ARG A 14 -34.86 0.56 -2.02
CA ARG A 14 -33.89 -0.51 -2.35
C ARG A 14 -33.52 -0.59 -3.83
N HIS A 15 -34.46 -0.25 -4.72
CA HIS A 15 -34.17 -0.18 -6.16
C HIS A 15 -33.23 0.96 -6.47
N LEU A 16 -33.48 2.17 -5.94
CA LEU A 16 -32.59 3.32 -6.12
C LEU A 16 -31.18 3.01 -5.60
N ASP A 17 -31.08 2.43 -4.41
CA ASP A 17 -29.81 2.01 -3.81
C ASP A 17 -29.02 1.05 -4.70
N MET A 18 -29.71 0.04 -5.24
CA MET A 18 -29.12 -0.92 -6.18
C MET A 18 -28.67 -0.25 -7.47
N TRP A 19 -29.48 0.63 -8.05
CA TRP A 19 -29.15 1.36 -9.28
C TRP A 19 -27.99 2.32 -9.10
N LEU A 20 -27.90 3.02 -7.97
CA LEU A 20 -26.76 3.89 -7.68
C LEU A 20 -25.45 3.09 -7.60
N ARG A 21 -25.48 1.94 -6.93
CA ARG A 21 -24.29 1.10 -6.74
C ARG A 21 -23.87 0.40 -8.04
N ALA A 22 -24.80 -0.25 -8.72
CA ALA A 22 -24.53 -0.95 -9.97
C ALA A 22 -24.21 0.03 -11.11
N GLY A 23 -24.98 1.11 -11.23
CA GLY A 23 -24.75 2.17 -12.21
C GLY A 23 -23.43 2.90 -11.95
N GLY A 24 -23.14 3.26 -10.69
CA GLY A 24 -21.86 3.87 -10.32
C GLY A 24 -20.67 2.98 -10.67
N LEU A 25 -20.73 1.69 -10.34
CA LEU A 25 -19.69 0.73 -10.70
C LEU A 25 -19.53 0.61 -12.22
N LEU A 26 -20.63 0.47 -12.95
CA LEU A 26 -20.62 0.37 -14.41
C LEU A 26 -19.99 1.61 -15.05
N ILE A 27 -20.36 2.81 -14.59
CA ILE A 27 -19.80 4.07 -15.09
C ILE A 27 -18.29 4.13 -14.85
N CYS A 28 -17.82 3.74 -13.65
CA CYS A 28 -16.39 3.75 -13.33
C CYS A 28 -15.61 2.74 -14.18
N ILE A 29 -16.14 1.53 -14.36
CA ILE A 29 -15.52 0.50 -15.21
C ILE A 29 -15.47 0.95 -16.67
N LEU A 30 -16.57 1.51 -17.20
CA LEU A 30 -16.61 2.02 -18.56
C LEU A 30 -15.61 3.15 -18.77
N PHE A 31 -15.52 4.08 -17.82
CA PHE A 31 -14.49 5.12 -17.83
C PHE A 31 -13.09 4.52 -17.93
N CYS A 32 -12.75 3.55 -17.06
CA CYS A 32 -11.44 2.91 -17.08
C CYS A 32 -11.16 2.16 -18.39
N ILE A 33 -12.14 1.44 -18.95
CA ILE A 33 -11.99 0.73 -20.24
C ILE A 33 -11.71 1.72 -21.37
N VAL A 34 -12.47 2.82 -21.41
CA VAL A 34 -12.26 3.87 -22.42
C VAL A 34 -10.89 4.52 -22.24
N SER A 35 -10.50 4.88 -21.01
CA SER A 35 -9.16 5.42 -20.72
C SER A 35 -8.06 4.46 -21.15
N ALA A 36 -8.17 3.16 -20.84
CA ALA A 36 -7.21 2.15 -21.23
C ALA A 36 -7.05 2.08 -22.76
N GLY A 37 -8.18 2.06 -23.49
CA GLY A 37 -8.18 2.06 -24.96
C GLY A 37 -7.53 3.32 -25.52
N VAL A 38 -7.92 4.50 -25.04
CA VAL A 38 -7.34 5.78 -25.47
C VAL A 38 -5.83 5.80 -25.24
N PHE A 39 -5.38 5.48 -24.02
CA PHE A 39 -3.96 5.47 -23.67
C PHE A 39 -3.16 4.47 -24.52
N PHE A 40 -3.72 3.29 -24.80
CA PHE A 40 -3.10 2.33 -25.69
C PHE A 40 -2.90 2.89 -27.12
N PHE A 41 -3.93 3.52 -27.69
CA PHE A 41 -3.87 4.08 -29.05
C PHE A 41 -2.95 5.31 -29.17
N VAL A 42 -2.71 6.05 -28.08
CA VAL A 42 -1.74 7.15 -28.05
C VAL A 42 -0.35 6.72 -27.55
N HIS A 43 -0.09 5.40 -27.47
CA HIS A 43 1.18 4.81 -27.03
C HIS A 43 1.60 5.14 -25.58
N LYS A 44 0.63 5.46 -24.72
CA LYS A 44 0.78 5.66 -23.27
C LYS A 44 0.54 4.36 -22.51
N ASN A 45 1.40 3.38 -22.76
CA ASN A 45 1.19 2.00 -22.29
C ASN A 45 1.14 1.88 -20.75
N LYS A 46 1.93 2.69 -20.02
CA LYS A 46 1.95 2.67 -18.55
C LYS A 46 0.62 3.19 -17.98
N GLU A 47 0.09 4.27 -18.54
CA GLU A 47 -1.21 4.80 -18.17
C GLU A 47 -2.36 3.85 -18.54
N ALA A 48 -2.24 3.11 -19.66
CA ALA A 48 -3.19 2.06 -20.00
C ALA A 48 -3.21 0.93 -18.95
N VAL A 49 -2.03 0.50 -18.45
CA VAL A 49 -1.93 -0.48 -17.36
C VAL A 49 -2.56 0.06 -16.07
N MET A 50 -2.34 1.33 -15.72
CA MET A 50 -2.97 1.97 -14.56
C MET A 50 -4.50 2.03 -14.68
N ALA A 51 -5.03 2.22 -15.88
CA ALA A 51 -6.46 2.16 -16.13
C ALA A 51 -7.02 0.74 -15.88
N LEU A 52 -6.30 -0.31 -16.29
CA LEU A 52 -6.67 -1.69 -15.98
C LEU A 52 -6.60 -2.00 -14.48
N LEU A 53 -5.58 -1.51 -13.77
CA LEU A 53 -5.49 -1.63 -12.32
C LEU A 53 -6.69 -0.96 -11.63
N SER A 54 -7.12 0.20 -12.13
CA SER A 54 -8.28 0.93 -11.57
C SER A 54 -9.59 0.14 -11.72
N ILE A 55 -9.73 -0.69 -12.75
CA ILE A 55 -10.85 -1.65 -12.86
C ILE A 55 -10.81 -2.64 -11.70
N LEU A 56 -9.63 -3.21 -11.40
CA LEU A 56 -9.48 -4.15 -10.29
C LEU A 56 -9.82 -3.49 -8.95
N LEU A 57 -9.40 -2.24 -8.75
CA LEU A 57 -9.73 -1.47 -7.55
C LEU A 57 -11.24 -1.17 -7.46
N CYS A 58 -11.90 -0.84 -8.56
CA CYS A 58 -13.35 -0.65 -8.62
C CYS A 58 -14.14 -1.92 -8.25
N LEU A 59 -13.55 -3.10 -8.44
CA LEU A 59 -14.14 -4.39 -8.07
C LEU A 59 -13.92 -4.76 -6.59
N LEU A 60 -13.11 -4.01 -5.83
CA LEU A 60 -12.90 -4.27 -4.40
C LEU A 60 -14.16 -4.14 -3.54
N PRO A 61 -15.01 -3.09 -3.67
CA PRO A 61 -16.22 -2.99 -2.87
C PRO A 61 -17.21 -4.16 -3.04
N PRO A 62 -17.55 -4.64 -4.26
CA PRO A 62 -18.38 -5.84 -4.40
C PRO A 62 -17.66 -7.10 -3.89
N LEU A 63 -16.35 -7.23 -4.12
CA LEU A 63 -15.58 -8.36 -3.61
C LEU A 63 -15.61 -8.44 -2.08
N VAL A 64 -15.38 -7.32 -1.37
CA VAL A 64 -15.45 -7.24 0.09
C VAL A 64 -16.84 -7.65 0.60
N GLN A 65 -17.91 -7.20 -0.03
CA GLN A 65 -19.27 -7.59 0.38
C GLN A 65 -19.51 -9.10 0.28
N ILE A 66 -18.97 -9.75 -0.75
CA ILE A 66 -19.04 -11.20 -0.94
C ILE A 66 -18.19 -11.91 0.11
N LEU A 67 -16.89 -11.59 0.17
CA LEU A 67 -15.91 -12.27 1.04
C LEU A 67 -16.28 -12.16 2.53
N PHE A 68 -16.72 -10.98 2.97
CA PHE A 68 -17.02 -10.75 4.38
C PHE A 68 -18.51 -10.88 4.72
N SER A 69 -19.34 -11.24 3.73
CA SER A 69 -20.80 -11.34 3.88
C SER A 69 -21.39 -10.09 4.55
N CYS A 70 -21.01 -8.92 4.05
CA CYS A 70 -21.40 -7.63 4.58
C CYS A 70 -22.04 -6.75 3.51
N ARG A 71 -22.73 -5.70 3.95
CA ARG A 71 -23.26 -4.63 3.10
C ARG A 71 -22.55 -3.34 3.46
N ILE A 72 -21.90 -2.72 2.49
CA ILE A 72 -21.27 -1.41 2.66
C ILE A 72 -22.35 -0.33 2.62
N ALA A 73 -22.24 0.75 3.38
CA ALA A 73 -23.14 1.90 3.21
C ALA A 73 -22.98 2.50 1.81
N THR A 74 -24.06 2.92 1.17
CA THR A 74 -24.00 3.35 -0.25
C THR A 74 -23.14 4.58 -0.47
N SER A 75 -23.12 5.51 0.47
CA SER A 75 -22.16 6.63 0.45
C SER A 75 -20.72 6.14 0.44
N ILE A 76 -20.35 5.24 1.35
CA ILE A 76 -18.99 4.67 1.44
C ILE A 76 -18.65 3.87 0.18
N TYR A 77 -19.60 3.11 -0.35
CA TYR A 77 -19.42 2.36 -1.60
C TYR A 77 -19.08 3.30 -2.76
N LEU A 78 -19.86 4.38 -2.95
CA LEU A 78 -19.63 5.35 -4.02
C LEU A 78 -18.32 6.14 -3.82
N VAL A 79 -18.01 6.55 -2.59
CA VAL A 79 -16.73 7.21 -2.28
C VAL A 79 -15.55 6.29 -2.58
N THR A 80 -15.67 4.99 -2.28
CA THR A 80 -14.61 4.01 -2.59
C THR A 80 -14.43 3.84 -4.11
N LEU A 81 -15.51 3.90 -4.89
CA LEU A 81 -15.39 3.91 -6.36
C LEU A 81 -14.67 5.14 -6.88
N VAL A 82 -14.99 6.33 -6.36
CA VAL A 82 -14.29 7.57 -6.76
C VAL A 82 -12.81 7.51 -6.36
N TYR A 83 -12.52 7.04 -5.14
CA TYR A 83 -11.15 6.80 -4.68
C TYR A 83 -10.38 5.86 -5.62
N ALA A 84 -11.01 4.77 -6.08
CA ALA A 84 -10.39 3.82 -7.00
C ALA A 84 -10.00 4.43 -8.37
N LEU A 85 -10.63 5.54 -8.76
CA LEU A 85 -10.26 6.29 -9.97
C LEU A 85 -9.14 7.33 -9.72
N GLY A 86 -8.82 7.60 -8.45
CA GLY A 86 -7.94 8.69 -8.02
C GLY A 86 -6.56 8.65 -8.69
N GLY A 87 -5.90 7.50 -8.65
CA GLY A 87 -4.57 7.32 -9.25
C GLY A 87 -4.58 7.39 -10.77
N LEU A 88 -5.62 6.86 -11.43
CA LEU A 88 -5.81 6.98 -12.88
C LEU A 88 -6.00 8.44 -13.30
N ILE A 89 -6.82 9.19 -12.56
CA ILE A 89 -7.03 10.62 -12.82
C ILE A 89 -5.74 11.41 -12.52
N GLY A 90 -5.08 11.09 -11.41
CA GLY A 90 -3.80 11.67 -10.99
C GLY A 90 -2.73 11.55 -12.07
N ASN A 91 -2.38 10.32 -12.45
CA ASN A 91 -1.29 10.06 -13.38
C ASN A 91 -1.74 10.18 -14.85
N GLY A 92 -2.84 9.50 -15.21
CA GLY A 92 -3.30 9.41 -16.59
C GLY A 92 -3.79 10.74 -17.18
N TYR A 93 -4.39 11.60 -16.34
CA TYR A 93 -4.92 12.90 -16.74
C TYR A 93 -4.15 14.09 -16.14
N GLY A 94 -3.03 13.81 -15.47
CA GLY A 94 -2.07 14.81 -14.99
C GLY A 94 -2.50 15.58 -13.74
N LEU A 95 -3.52 15.13 -13.01
CA LEU A 95 -4.03 15.85 -11.85
C LEU A 95 -3.01 15.94 -10.70
N TYR A 96 -2.06 15.01 -10.61
CA TYR A 96 -0.92 15.11 -9.69
C TYR A 96 -0.08 16.38 -9.91
N TYR A 97 0.08 16.80 -11.17
CA TYR A 97 0.86 17.98 -11.53
C TYR A 97 0.04 19.27 -11.50
N LEU A 98 -1.29 19.17 -11.62
CA LEU A 98 -2.18 20.32 -11.63
C LEU A 98 -2.67 20.71 -10.23
N THR A 99 -2.74 19.76 -9.30
CA THR A 99 -3.37 19.94 -7.99
C THR A 99 -2.49 19.38 -6.88
N ALA A 100 -1.73 20.25 -6.22
CA ALA A 100 -0.72 19.89 -5.22
C ALA A 100 -1.25 19.12 -3.98
N TRP A 101 -2.56 19.15 -3.72
CA TRP A 101 -3.19 18.42 -2.62
C TRP A 101 -3.85 17.11 -3.06
N TRP A 102 -3.89 16.80 -4.36
CA TRP A 102 -4.63 15.65 -4.88
C TRP A 102 -4.17 14.35 -4.25
N ASP A 103 -2.87 14.12 -4.30
CA ASP A 103 -2.24 12.90 -3.80
C ASP A 103 -2.43 12.72 -2.29
N LYS A 104 -2.05 13.74 -1.51
CA LYS A 104 -2.33 13.81 -0.06
C LYS A 104 -3.81 13.61 0.28
N GLY A 105 -4.71 14.10 -0.56
CA GLY A 105 -6.16 13.91 -0.43
C GLY A 105 -6.57 12.45 -0.62
N LEU A 106 -5.97 11.74 -1.59
CA LEU A 106 -6.16 10.31 -1.79
C LEU A 106 -5.65 9.52 -0.58
N HIS A 107 -4.43 9.77 -0.10
CA HIS A 107 -3.88 9.09 1.08
C HIS A 107 -4.72 9.35 2.34
N THR A 108 -5.16 10.59 2.56
CA THR A 108 -6.06 10.90 3.69
C THR A 108 -7.37 10.12 3.59
N LEU A 109 -7.97 10.06 2.39
CA LEU A 109 -9.21 9.34 2.17
C LEU A 109 -9.03 7.82 2.32
N ALA A 110 -7.92 7.27 1.83
CA ALA A 110 -7.53 5.87 2.00
C ALA A 110 -7.49 5.52 3.48
N GLY A 111 -6.82 6.35 4.29
CA GLY A 111 -6.71 6.17 5.74
C GLY A 111 -8.07 6.09 6.43
N VAL A 112 -8.99 6.99 6.06
CA VAL A 112 -10.37 6.95 6.57
C VAL A 112 -11.07 5.65 6.16
N LEU A 113 -11.05 5.29 4.87
CA LEU A 113 -11.75 4.11 4.35
C LEU A 113 -11.23 2.80 4.96
N PHE A 114 -9.91 2.65 5.09
CA PHE A 114 -9.29 1.46 5.67
C PHE A 114 -9.47 1.40 7.19
N ALA A 115 -9.48 2.52 7.91
CA ALA A 115 -9.86 2.54 9.32
C ALA A 115 -11.34 2.12 9.52
N LEU A 116 -12.27 2.60 8.68
CA LEU A 116 -13.68 2.17 8.74
C LEU A 116 -13.80 0.65 8.52
N PHE A 117 -13.06 0.11 7.56
CA PHE A 117 -13.06 -1.33 7.28
C PHE A 117 -12.37 -2.14 8.39
N GLY A 118 -11.25 -1.66 8.92
CA GLY A 118 -10.53 -2.28 10.03
C GLY A 118 -11.39 -2.36 11.30
N MET A 119 -12.17 -1.32 11.61
CA MET A 119 -13.15 -1.33 12.70
C MET A 119 -14.21 -2.41 12.50
N PHE A 120 -14.75 -2.52 11.29
CA PHE A 120 -15.69 -3.59 10.93
C PHE A 120 -15.05 -4.97 11.09
N LEU A 121 -13.80 -5.14 10.63
CA LEU A 121 -13.08 -6.41 10.70
C LEU A 121 -12.80 -6.80 12.16
N ALA A 122 -12.38 -5.87 13.01
CA ALA A 122 -12.17 -6.12 14.45
C ALA A 122 -13.46 -6.63 15.13
N ALA A 123 -14.59 -5.96 14.86
CA ALA A 123 -15.89 -6.39 15.39
C ALA A 123 -16.32 -7.76 14.83
N ARG A 124 -15.95 -8.06 13.58
CA ARG A 124 -16.31 -9.29 12.88
C ARG A 124 -15.50 -10.50 13.35
N LEU A 125 -14.21 -10.31 13.62
CA LEU A 125 -13.30 -11.32 14.14
C LEU A 125 -13.61 -11.64 15.60
N ASN A 126 -14.04 -10.64 16.37
CA ASN A 126 -14.27 -10.80 17.80
C ASN A 126 -15.76 -10.80 18.20
N ARG A 127 -16.56 -11.62 17.49
CA ARG A 127 -18.03 -11.68 17.71
C ARG A 127 -18.44 -12.33 19.03
N GLU A 128 -17.70 -13.33 19.49
CA GLU A 128 -18.08 -14.11 20.67
C GLU A 128 -17.70 -13.42 21.99
N LYS A 129 -16.60 -12.66 21.99
CA LYS A 129 -16.10 -11.92 23.16
C LYS A 129 -15.74 -10.49 22.79
N PRO A 130 -16.75 -9.63 22.52
CA PRO A 130 -16.54 -8.31 21.95
C PRO A 130 -15.48 -7.51 22.72
N CYS A 131 -14.39 -7.17 22.04
CA CYS A 131 -13.36 -6.30 22.59
C CYS A 131 -13.91 -4.88 22.83
N SER A 132 -13.23 -4.17 23.73
CA SER A 132 -13.51 -2.76 24.01
C SER A 132 -13.43 -1.93 22.72
N LEU A 133 -14.24 -0.87 22.66
CA LEU A 133 -14.26 0.04 21.51
C LEU A 133 -12.87 0.62 21.21
N TRP A 134 -12.11 0.96 22.25
CA TRP A 134 -10.73 1.43 22.14
C TRP A 134 -9.82 0.43 21.39
N LEU A 135 -9.88 -0.86 21.74
CA LEU A 135 -9.05 -1.87 21.11
C LEU A 135 -9.39 -2.05 19.62
N ARG A 136 -10.67 -1.88 19.24
CA ARG A 136 -11.08 -1.90 17.82
C ARG A 136 -10.48 -0.72 17.06
N VAL A 137 -10.43 0.47 17.67
CA VAL A 137 -9.85 1.67 17.04
C VAL A 137 -8.35 1.51 16.86
N VAL A 138 -7.65 0.99 17.86
CA VAL A 138 -6.21 0.68 17.73
C VAL A 138 -5.99 -0.35 16.62
N PHE A 139 -6.78 -1.43 16.59
CA PHE A 139 -6.70 -2.40 15.50
C PHE A 139 -6.93 -1.75 14.13
N ALA A 140 -7.93 -0.88 14.02
CA ALA A 140 -8.27 -0.22 12.77
C ALA A 140 -7.18 0.75 12.28
N LEU A 141 -6.54 1.47 13.21
CA LEU A 141 -5.39 2.31 12.90
C LEU A 141 -4.23 1.47 12.37
N CYS A 142 -3.86 0.40 13.08
CA CYS A 142 -2.80 -0.51 12.65
C CYS A 142 -3.14 -1.20 11.32
N PHE A 143 -4.41 -1.56 11.12
CA PHE A 143 -4.88 -2.15 9.87
C PHE A 143 -4.72 -1.18 8.71
N SER A 144 -5.12 0.09 8.87
CA SER A 144 -4.91 1.10 7.84
C SER A 144 -3.44 1.28 7.52
N MET A 145 -2.60 1.50 8.54
CA MET A 145 -1.16 1.66 8.35
C MET A 145 -0.52 0.45 7.66
N ALA A 146 -0.98 -0.77 7.94
CA ALA A 146 -0.49 -1.97 7.26
C ALA A 146 -0.87 -1.99 5.77
N ILE A 147 -2.07 -1.53 5.40
CA ILE A 147 -2.45 -1.38 3.98
C ILE A 147 -1.63 -0.28 3.32
N SER A 148 -1.36 0.84 4.02
CA SER A 148 -0.47 1.90 3.57
C SER A 148 0.89 1.36 3.14
N VAL A 149 1.54 0.57 4.01
CA VAL A 149 2.83 -0.06 3.70
C VAL A 149 2.76 -0.97 2.46
N LEU A 150 1.67 -1.71 2.27
CA LEU A 150 1.51 -2.55 1.08
C LEU A 150 1.38 -1.73 -0.21
N TRP A 151 0.80 -0.54 -0.13
CA TRP A 151 0.75 0.39 -1.25
C TRP A 151 2.14 0.92 -1.59
N GLU A 152 2.93 1.34 -0.59
CA GLU A 152 4.32 1.78 -0.79
C GLU A 152 5.20 0.69 -1.41
N PHE A 153 4.98 -0.57 -1.03
CA PHE A 153 5.65 -1.70 -1.69
C PHE A 153 5.26 -1.81 -3.16
N PHE A 154 3.97 -1.65 -3.47
CA PHE A 154 3.50 -1.66 -4.86
C PHE A 154 4.17 -0.54 -5.68
N GLU A 155 4.26 0.68 -5.16
CA GLU A 155 4.92 1.81 -5.83
C GLU A 155 6.40 1.56 -6.06
N PHE A 156 7.11 1.13 -5.02
CA PHE A 156 8.52 0.76 -5.12
C PHE A 156 8.75 -0.29 -6.21
N PHE A 157 7.92 -1.35 -6.27
CA PHE A 157 8.06 -2.37 -7.30
C PHE A 157 7.70 -1.84 -8.70
N ALA A 158 6.71 -0.96 -8.82
CA ALA A 158 6.38 -0.33 -10.09
C ALA A 158 7.56 0.50 -10.61
N ASP A 159 8.19 1.28 -9.74
CA ASP A 159 9.32 2.14 -10.10
C ASP A 159 10.55 1.31 -10.50
N ARG A 160 10.83 0.22 -9.75
CA ARG A 160 11.98 -0.65 -10.03
C ARG A 160 11.80 -1.59 -11.22
N LEU A 161 10.60 -2.13 -11.43
CA LEU A 161 10.37 -3.19 -12.42
C LEU A 161 9.72 -2.67 -13.71
N ILE A 162 8.90 -1.63 -13.62
CA ILE A 162 8.13 -1.07 -14.74
C ILE A 162 8.74 0.28 -15.19
N GLY A 163 9.59 0.88 -14.36
CA GLY A 163 10.23 2.17 -14.62
C GLY A 163 9.23 3.33 -14.56
N THR A 164 8.27 3.26 -13.64
CA THR A 164 7.43 4.41 -13.27
C THR A 164 8.18 5.36 -12.33
N ASP A 165 7.49 6.42 -11.91
CA ASP A 165 7.93 7.35 -10.87
C ASP A 165 6.72 7.59 -9.95
N MET A 166 6.28 6.53 -9.28
CA MET A 166 5.16 6.54 -8.35
C MET A 166 5.54 7.18 -7.02
N GLN A 167 6.77 6.94 -6.55
CA GLN A 167 7.29 7.54 -5.31
C GLN A 167 7.78 8.99 -5.47
N GLN A 168 7.44 9.66 -6.59
CA GLN A 168 7.68 11.07 -6.90
C GLN A 168 9.01 11.64 -6.36
N ASP A 169 10.12 11.23 -6.97
CA ASP A 169 11.48 11.62 -6.57
C ASP A 169 11.61 13.13 -6.27
N ARG A 170 12.34 13.48 -5.19
CA ARG A 170 12.45 14.87 -4.73
C ARG A 170 13.88 15.38 -4.71
N VAL A 171 14.05 16.67 -4.98
CA VAL A 171 15.34 17.34 -4.80
C VAL A 171 15.47 17.87 -3.37
N VAL A 172 16.51 17.44 -2.68
CA VAL A 172 16.88 17.89 -1.33
C VAL A 172 18.24 18.58 -1.34
N ASN A 173 18.38 19.59 -0.48
CA ASN A 173 19.61 20.41 -0.42
C ASN A 173 20.48 20.09 0.79
N MET A 174 20.12 19.05 1.54
CA MET A 174 20.80 18.64 2.77
C MET A 174 20.68 17.14 2.93
N VAL A 175 21.79 16.50 3.31
CA VAL A 175 21.85 15.05 3.61
C VAL A 175 22.58 14.85 4.93
N HIS A 176 21.99 14.04 5.80
CA HIS A 176 22.62 13.53 7.01
C HIS A 176 22.85 12.03 6.84
N SER A 177 24.08 11.57 7.02
CA SER A 177 24.40 10.15 6.84
C SER A 177 25.62 9.74 7.67
N TYR A 178 25.62 8.50 8.16
CA TYR A 178 26.80 7.88 8.74
C TYR A 178 27.94 7.70 7.72
N LEU A 179 27.63 7.63 6.42
CA LEU A 179 28.63 7.56 5.35
C LEU A 179 29.44 8.85 5.20
N LEU A 180 28.92 9.96 5.70
CA LEU A 180 29.55 11.28 5.64
C LEU A 180 30.36 11.58 6.91
N GLY A 181 30.32 10.71 7.92
CA GLY A 181 31.04 10.91 9.17
C GLY A 181 32.51 10.53 9.06
N ASP A 182 33.37 11.23 9.79
CA ASP A 182 34.82 10.96 9.80
C ASP A 182 35.18 9.66 10.56
N GLN A 183 34.25 9.12 11.35
CA GLN A 183 34.44 7.94 12.21
C GLN A 183 33.20 7.03 12.19
N PRO A 184 33.35 5.71 12.41
CA PRO A 184 32.21 4.79 12.55
C PRO A 184 31.23 5.24 13.64
N GLY A 185 29.95 5.29 13.31
CA GLY A 185 28.88 5.72 14.23
C GLY A 185 28.73 7.24 14.39
N GLN A 186 29.50 8.04 13.65
CA GLN A 186 29.32 9.50 13.60
C GLN A 186 28.49 9.88 12.37
N VAL A 187 27.46 10.72 12.55
CA VAL A 187 26.70 11.28 11.44
C VAL A 187 27.43 12.49 10.89
N GLY A 188 27.77 12.45 9.60
CA GLY A 188 28.20 13.63 8.85
C GLY A 188 27.01 14.34 8.20
N THR A 189 27.17 15.63 7.93
CA THR A 189 26.14 16.47 7.30
C THR A 189 26.74 17.22 6.13
N VAL A 190 26.06 17.16 4.99
CA VAL A 190 26.30 18.07 3.87
C VAL A 190 25.10 19.00 3.77
N GLU A 191 25.34 20.29 3.95
CA GLU A 191 24.33 21.33 3.76
C GLU A 191 24.56 22.06 2.43
N LYS A 192 23.50 22.71 1.93
CA LYS A 192 23.55 23.57 0.73
C LYS A 192 24.11 22.83 -0.49
N ILE A 193 23.63 21.62 -0.74
CA ILE A 193 23.94 20.89 -1.97
C ILE A 193 23.46 21.73 -3.14
N THR A 194 24.39 22.27 -3.93
CA THR A 194 24.08 23.18 -5.04
C THR A 194 23.67 22.42 -6.30
N HIS A 195 24.27 21.25 -6.51
CA HIS A 195 23.92 20.38 -7.61
C HIS A 195 24.29 18.92 -7.34
N SER A 196 23.63 18.01 -8.05
CA SER A 196 24.06 16.63 -8.22
C SER A 196 23.99 16.24 -9.70
N GLN A 197 24.78 15.24 -10.09
CA GLN A 197 24.85 14.75 -11.46
C GLN A 197 24.49 13.26 -11.52
N ILE A 198 23.53 12.91 -12.38
CA ILE A 198 23.13 11.54 -12.67
C ILE A 198 23.25 11.33 -14.18
N GLY A 199 24.29 10.62 -14.59
CA GLY A 199 24.67 10.55 -16.01
C GLY A 199 25.01 11.95 -16.56
N GLU A 200 24.30 12.37 -17.60
CA GLU A 200 24.47 13.70 -18.22
C GLU A 200 23.54 14.77 -17.60
N LYS A 201 22.63 14.40 -16.71
CA LYS A 201 21.64 15.31 -16.12
C LYS A 201 22.19 15.96 -14.86
N ILE A 202 22.00 17.27 -14.74
CA ILE A 202 22.36 18.08 -13.56
C ILE A 202 21.07 18.50 -12.84
N PHE A 203 21.00 18.23 -11.54
CA PHE A 203 19.88 18.60 -10.69
C PHE A 203 20.31 19.70 -9.70
N PRO A 204 19.41 20.63 -9.31
CA PRO A 204 19.72 21.73 -8.40
C PRO A 204 19.65 21.28 -6.93
N GLY A 205 20.36 20.21 -6.59
CA GLY A 205 20.37 19.54 -5.28
C GLY A 205 20.59 18.03 -5.43
N TYR A 206 20.50 17.27 -4.34
CA TYR A 206 20.56 15.80 -4.34
C TYR A 206 19.17 15.21 -4.62
N VAL A 207 19.09 14.14 -5.41
CA VAL A 207 17.83 13.45 -5.72
C VAL A 207 17.57 12.37 -4.67
N ASP A 208 16.54 12.58 -3.85
CA ASP A 208 15.96 11.59 -2.96
C ASP A 208 15.07 10.64 -3.76
N LEU A 209 15.36 9.33 -3.66
CA LEU A 209 14.66 8.27 -4.38
C LEU A 209 13.43 7.82 -3.59
N GLY A 210 12.40 8.66 -3.61
CA GLY A 210 11.07 8.37 -3.08
C GLY A 210 10.91 8.21 -1.57
N LEU A 211 11.98 8.28 -0.76
CA LEU A 211 11.88 8.08 0.69
C LEU A 211 10.99 9.15 1.35
N ILE A 212 11.19 10.41 0.98
CA ILE A 212 10.41 11.51 1.56
C ILE A 212 8.94 11.40 1.16
N ASP A 213 8.65 10.97 -0.06
CA ASP A 213 7.29 10.79 -0.57
C ASP A 213 6.59 9.67 0.20
N THR A 214 7.16 8.47 0.17
CA THR A 214 6.69 7.29 0.93
C THR A 214 6.42 7.60 2.39
N MET A 215 7.35 8.29 3.06
CA MET A 215 7.15 8.66 4.46
C MET A 215 6.03 9.71 4.64
N THR A 216 5.92 10.66 3.71
CA THR A 216 4.84 11.66 3.72
C THR A 216 3.47 11.00 3.54
N ASP A 217 3.38 10.00 2.67
CA ASP A 217 2.12 9.36 2.29
C ASP A 217 1.63 8.42 3.38
N MET A 218 2.52 7.61 3.95
CA MET A 218 2.22 6.82 5.14
C MET A 218 1.78 7.68 6.33
N LEU A 219 2.42 8.84 6.55
CA LEU A 219 2.02 9.78 7.60
C LEU A 219 0.66 10.40 7.31
N THR A 220 0.42 10.81 6.06
CA THR A 220 -0.85 11.41 5.62
C THR A 220 -2.01 10.42 5.75
N GLU A 221 -1.78 9.17 5.38
CA GLU A 221 -2.75 8.10 5.56
C GLU A 221 -3.02 7.84 7.04
N THR A 222 -1.99 7.81 7.88
CA THR A 222 -2.12 7.65 9.33
C THR A 222 -3.00 8.76 9.93
N VAL A 223 -2.82 10.01 9.50
CA VAL A 223 -3.69 11.13 9.90
C VAL A 223 -5.14 10.87 9.49
N GLY A 224 -5.38 10.44 8.25
CA GLY A 224 -6.72 10.05 7.79
C GLY A 224 -7.35 8.94 8.64
N ALA A 225 -6.58 7.91 8.97
CA ALA A 225 -7.02 6.79 9.82
C ALA A 225 -7.37 7.26 11.24
N LEU A 226 -6.59 8.17 11.83
CA LEU A 226 -6.90 8.79 13.12
C LEU A 226 -8.23 9.56 13.07
N PHE A 227 -8.46 10.36 12.02
CA PHE A 227 -9.72 11.06 11.82
C PHE A 227 -10.91 10.08 11.72
N GLY A 228 -10.76 9.00 10.94
CA GLY A 228 -11.78 7.95 10.82
C GLY A 228 -12.07 7.25 12.16
N GLY A 229 -11.02 6.91 12.92
CA GLY A 229 -11.12 6.31 14.24
C GLY A 229 -11.83 7.20 15.26
N VAL A 230 -11.44 8.48 15.35
CA VAL A 230 -12.08 9.47 16.24
C VAL A 230 -13.54 9.68 15.85
N PHE A 231 -13.83 9.81 14.55
CA PHE A 231 -15.20 9.94 14.06
C PHE A 231 -16.07 8.76 14.53
N LEU A 232 -15.58 7.52 14.39
CA LEU A 232 -16.31 6.34 14.85
C LEU A 232 -16.47 6.25 16.37
N LEU A 233 -15.47 6.70 17.14
CA LEU A 233 -15.59 6.83 18.60
C LEU A 233 -16.72 7.77 19.01
N LEU A 234 -16.88 8.88 18.29
CA LEU A 234 -17.92 9.88 18.54
C LEU A 234 -19.29 9.40 18.04
N ASP A 235 -19.34 8.75 16.88
CA ASP A 235 -20.56 8.21 16.30
C ASP A 235 -21.16 7.09 17.17
N ARG A 236 -20.31 6.25 17.77
CA ARG A 236 -20.71 5.09 18.60
C ARG A 236 -21.65 4.14 17.85
N ASP A 237 -21.31 3.80 16.62
CA ASP A 237 -22.05 2.89 15.74
C ASP A 237 -23.50 3.31 15.42
N ARG A 238 -23.83 4.62 15.52
CA ARG A 238 -25.14 5.14 15.10
C ARG A 238 -25.31 5.07 13.58
N HIS A 239 -24.20 5.16 12.86
CA HIS A 239 -24.14 5.30 11.41
C HIS A 239 -23.12 4.31 10.82
N PRO A 240 -23.44 2.99 10.80
CA PRO A 240 -22.49 1.97 10.43
C PRO A 240 -22.10 2.05 8.94
N ALA A 241 -20.80 2.13 8.67
CA ALA A 241 -20.24 2.03 7.33
C ALA A 241 -20.40 0.62 6.73
N PHE A 242 -20.47 -0.42 7.58
CA PHE A 242 -20.61 -1.82 7.19
C PHE A 242 -21.67 -2.50 8.05
N CYS A 243 -22.62 -3.18 7.41
CA CYS A 243 -23.66 -3.97 8.07
C CYS A 243 -23.43 -5.45 7.79
N SER A 244 -23.38 -6.28 8.83
CA SER A 244 -23.32 -7.74 8.64
C SER A 244 -24.61 -8.25 8.01
N VAL A 245 -24.51 -9.09 6.98
CA VAL A 245 -25.67 -9.79 6.42
C VAL A 245 -25.85 -11.10 7.20
N PRO A 246 -27.02 -11.38 7.79
CA PRO A 246 -27.27 -12.66 8.44
C PRO A 246 -27.11 -13.79 7.42
N ARG A 247 -26.29 -14.80 7.73
CA ARG A 247 -26.27 -16.02 6.92
C ARG A 247 -27.61 -16.74 7.09
N PRO A 248 -28.18 -17.34 6.03
CA PRO A 248 -29.34 -18.20 6.17
C PRO A 248 -29.00 -19.30 7.18
N VAL A 249 -29.77 -19.39 8.27
CA VAL A 249 -29.70 -20.55 9.15
C VAL A 249 -30.23 -21.72 8.33
N MET A 250 -29.35 -22.65 7.94
CA MET A 250 -29.83 -23.94 7.44
C MET A 250 -30.63 -24.57 8.58
N LYS A 251 -31.95 -24.63 8.43
CA LYS A 251 -32.79 -25.45 9.31
C LYS A 251 -32.36 -26.89 9.07
N ASN A 252 -31.65 -27.48 10.04
CA ASN A 252 -31.46 -28.92 10.08
C ASN A 252 -32.83 -29.56 10.34
N ASN A 253 -33.60 -29.80 9.27
CA ASN A 253 -34.77 -30.68 9.29
C ASN A 253 -34.32 -32.14 9.16
N GLY A 254 -33.34 -32.55 9.97
CA GLY A 254 -32.78 -33.89 9.96
C GLY A 254 -32.86 -34.47 11.36
N SER A 255 -33.69 -35.49 11.53
CA SER A 255 -33.86 -36.23 12.77
C SER A 255 -32.49 -36.60 13.36
N SER A 256 -32.26 -36.28 14.63
CA SER A 256 -31.10 -36.78 15.35
C SER A 256 -31.27 -38.30 15.54
N LYS A 257 -30.77 -39.09 14.58
CA LYS A 257 -30.39 -40.48 14.86
C LYS A 257 -28.96 -40.44 15.37
N LYS A 258 -28.83 -40.62 16.68
CA LYS A 258 -27.57 -40.85 17.38
C LYS A 258 -26.93 -42.11 16.78
N VAL A 259 -25.94 -41.94 15.91
CA VAL A 259 -25.07 -43.04 15.47
C VAL A 259 -23.98 -43.14 16.52
N GLU A 260 -24.04 -44.17 17.36
CA GLU A 260 -22.96 -44.52 18.26
C GLU A 260 -21.81 -45.10 17.44
N THR A 261 -20.73 -44.34 17.31
CA THR A 261 -19.44 -44.82 16.82
C THR A 261 -18.77 -45.65 17.92
N PRO A 262 -18.29 -46.88 17.64
CA PRO A 262 -17.57 -47.66 18.64
C PRO A 262 -16.24 -46.97 18.98
N ALA A 263 -15.88 -47.02 20.27
CA ALA A 263 -14.66 -46.45 20.80
C ALA A 263 -13.42 -47.11 20.15
N VAL A 264 -12.65 -46.33 19.41
CA VAL A 264 -11.29 -46.69 19.02
C VAL A 264 -10.36 -46.19 20.11
N SER A 265 -9.70 -47.12 20.81
CA SER A 265 -8.65 -46.82 21.78
C SER A 265 -7.40 -46.32 21.05
N VAL A 266 -7.04 -45.05 21.29
CA VAL A 266 -5.79 -44.45 20.80
C VAL A 266 -4.66 -44.82 21.78
N PRO A 267 -3.55 -45.41 21.34
CA PRO A 267 -2.38 -45.65 22.19
C PRO A 267 -1.66 -44.31 22.52
N PRO A 268 -0.87 -44.24 23.61
CA PRO A 268 -0.28 -42.99 24.07
C PRO A 268 0.72 -42.42 23.06
N MET A 269 0.71 -41.10 22.87
CA MET A 269 1.75 -40.38 22.12
C MET A 269 3.07 -40.39 22.90
N GLU A 270 4.13 -40.76 22.21
CA GLU A 270 5.52 -40.66 22.65
C GLU A 270 5.97 -39.18 22.60
N GLU A 271 6.57 -38.67 23.67
CA GLU A 271 7.07 -37.28 23.77
C GLU A 271 8.20 -37.04 22.75
N ALA A 272 8.03 -36.04 21.89
CA ALA A 272 9.08 -35.59 20.97
C ALA A 272 9.98 -34.56 21.66
N ASP A 273 11.28 -34.89 21.65
CA ASP A 273 12.43 -34.18 22.19
C ASP A 273 12.54 -32.71 21.68
N THR A 274 12.67 -31.77 22.62
CA THR A 274 12.67 -30.31 22.40
C THR A 274 14.02 -29.73 21.98
N THR A 275 15.03 -30.57 21.72
CA THR A 275 16.43 -30.11 21.59
C THR A 275 16.89 -29.80 20.15
N GLN A 276 16.03 -29.96 19.12
CA GLN A 276 16.42 -29.74 17.71
C GLN A 276 15.93 -28.43 17.06
N GLN A 277 15.05 -27.66 17.71
CA GLN A 277 14.53 -26.40 17.15
C GLN A 277 15.43 -25.17 17.39
N GLU A 278 16.32 -25.20 18.38
CA GLU A 278 17.21 -24.06 18.66
C GLU A 278 18.43 -23.97 17.72
N MET A 279 18.87 -25.08 17.10
CA MET A 279 20.06 -25.07 16.23
C MET A 279 19.84 -24.46 14.83
N THR A 280 18.59 -24.32 14.38
CA THR A 280 18.30 -23.80 13.02
C THR A 280 18.18 -22.28 12.95
N GLN A 281 17.86 -21.59 14.07
CA GLN A 281 17.82 -20.13 14.10
C GLN A 281 19.23 -19.48 14.10
N THR A 282 20.20 -20.11 14.76
CA THR A 282 21.57 -19.56 14.87
C THR A 282 22.32 -19.57 13.54
N GLN A 283 22.10 -20.58 12.68
CA GLN A 283 22.74 -20.67 11.35
C GLN A 283 22.13 -19.71 10.32
N PHE A 284 20.84 -19.39 10.46
CA PHE A 284 20.17 -18.43 9.55
C PHE A 284 20.64 -16.99 9.82
N GLN A 285 20.90 -16.65 11.08
CA GLN A 285 21.44 -15.33 11.46
C GLN A 285 22.89 -15.11 11.00
N GLN A 286 23.74 -16.16 11.00
CA GLN A 286 25.13 -16.05 10.54
C GLN A 286 25.26 -15.89 9.01
N THR A 287 24.32 -16.43 8.24
CA THR A 287 24.36 -16.33 6.77
C THR A 287 24.00 -14.93 6.26
N ILE A 288 23.13 -14.21 6.95
CA ILE A 288 22.74 -12.84 6.57
C ILE A 288 23.85 -11.83 6.88
N ILE A 289 24.62 -12.02 7.95
CA ILE A 289 25.73 -11.12 8.30
C ILE A 289 26.90 -11.24 7.29
N TYR A 290 27.17 -12.44 6.76
CA TYR A 290 28.26 -12.64 5.80
C TYR A 290 27.96 -12.13 4.38
N GLN A 291 26.70 -12.08 3.95
CA GLN A 291 26.33 -11.59 2.61
C GLN A 291 26.25 -10.06 2.51
N VAL A 292 26.15 -9.34 3.63
CA VAL A 292 26.11 -7.87 3.66
C VAL A 292 27.53 -7.26 3.73
N GLN A 293 28.58 -8.06 3.95
CA GLN A 293 29.96 -7.60 4.14
C GLN A 293 30.86 -7.71 2.90
N THR A 294 30.38 -8.26 1.77
CA THR A 294 31.21 -8.50 0.57
C THR A 294 30.96 -7.56 -0.61
N GLU A 295 30.03 -6.60 -0.55
CA GLU A 295 29.96 -5.51 -1.52
C GLU A 295 30.70 -4.26 -1.01
N GLN A 296 32.01 -4.42 -0.79
CA GLN A 296 32.93 -3.30 -0.63
C GLN A 296 33.37 -2.83 -2.03
N ILE A 297 33.01 -1.58 -2.30
CA ILE A 297 33.55 -0.65 -3.29
C ILE A 297 35.03 -0.96 -3.62
N PRO A 298 35.44 -1.11 -4.90
CA PRO A 298 36.86 -1.23 -5.23
C PRO A 298 37.55 0.12 -4.95
N ASN A 299 38.34 0.12 -3.88
CA ASN A 299 39.15 1.24 -3.44
C ASN A 299 40.24 1.54 -4.48
N ALA A 300 40.29 2.79 -4.92
CA ALA A 300 41.36 3.30 -5.77
C ALA A 300 42.67 3.33 -4.97
N GLN A 301 43.69 2.57 -5.39
CA GLN A 301 45.12 2.92 -5.31
C GLN A 301 45.99 1.77 -5.79
N ALA A 302 46.54 1.89 -7.01
CA ALA A 302 47.84 1.33 -7.38
C ALA A 302 48.38 2.07 -8.62
N LYS A 303 49.35 2.95 -8.40
CA LYS A 303 50.25 3.49 -9.43
C LYS A 303 51.39 2.48 -9.61
N PRO A 304 51.86 2.21 -10.84
CA PRO A 304 53.30 2.00 -11.01
C PRO A 304 53.88 2.80 -12.18
N GLU A 305 54.94 3.53 -11.83
CA GLU A 305 56.21 3.78 -12.54
C GLU A 305 56.23 4.05 -14.06
N GLU A 306 56.78 5.22 -14.39
CA GLU A 306 57.34 5.59 -15.67
C GLU A 306 58.35 4.55 -16.20
N LYS A 307 58.19 4.16 -17.47
CA LYS A 307 59.33 3.84 -18.32
C LYS A 307 59.28 4.67 -19.58
N THR A 308 60.22 5.61 -19.63
CA THR A 308 60.66 6.35 -20.80
C THR A 308 61.11 5.39 -21.91
N GLN A 309 60.50 5.47 -23.09
CA GLN A 309 61.19 5.19 -24.35
C GLN A 309 60.82 6.27 -25.36
N GLN A 310 61.82 7.10 -25.67
CA GLN A 310 61.89 7.97 -26.84
C GLN A 310 61.81 7.11 -28.10
N GLN A 311 60.98 7.50 -29.07
CA GLN A 311 61.42 7.54 -30.47
C GLN A 311 60.58 8.52 -31.30
N ASN A 312 61.30 9.26 -32.13
CA ASN A 312 60.95 10.45 -32.88
C ASN A 312 60.04 10.17 -34.09
N GLY A 313 59.26 11.18 -34.51
CA GLY A 313 58.67 11.23 -35.86
C GLY A 313 57.60 12.33 -36.01
N ALA A 314 57.97 13.42 -36.68
CA ALA A 314 57.18 14.63 -36.96
C ALA A 314 55.96 14.40 -37.91
N PRO A 315 55.03 15.37 -38.05
CA PRO A 315 53.74 15.21 -38.75
C PRO A 315 53.80 15.60 -40.23
N PRO A 316 52.70 15.41 -40.97
CA PRO A 316 52.26 16.51 -41.83
C PRO A 316 50.73 16.78 -41.79
N ASP A 317 50.42 18.06 -41.56
CA ASP A 317 49.46 18.97 -42.19
C ASP A 317 48.27 18.49 -43.06
N ALA A 318 47.17 19.26 -42.88
CA ALA A 318 46.08 19.60 -43.81
C ALA A 318 45.11 18.47 -44.26
N VAL A 319 43.79 18.63 -44.34
CA VAL A 319 42.84 19.75 -44.55
C VAL A 319 41.60 19.49 -43.70
#